data_AF-A0A2U1NCR5-F1
#
_entry.id   AF-A0A2U1NCR5-F1
#
_cell.length_a   1.000
_cell.length_b   1.000
_cell.length_c   1.000
_cell.angle_alpha   90.00
_cell.angle_beta   90.00
_cell.angle_gamma   90.00
#
_symmetry.space_group_name_H-M   'P 1'
#
loop_
_entity.id
_entity.type
_entity.pdbx_description
1 polymer ?
#
loop_
_entity_poly.entity_id
_entity_poly.type
_entity_poly.pdbx_seq_one_letter_code
_entity_poly.pdbx_strand_id
1 'polypeptide(L)'
;MSSSSSKIAVIKSSEVFPLHNISSMILSKVVEYCKKHVELSKYEAEVHLKSFDAEFVKVDETTLFKLVLAANYLNIEGLLELTCQTVADMMNDYTCEEEEAA
;
A
#
# COMPACT_ATOMS: atom_id res chain seq x y z
N MET A 1 -16.34 -24.43 -17.86
CA MET A 1 -16.19 -23.15 -17.16
C MET A 1 -14.71 -22.80 -17.18
N SER A 2 -14.34 -21.75 -17.90
CA SER A 2 -12.95 -21.39 -18.18
C SER A 2 -12.25 -20.98 -16.89
N SER A 3 -11.31 -21.81 -16.42
CA SER A 3 -10.40 -21.42 -15.35
C SER A 3 -9.37 -20.47 -15.95
N SER A 4 -9.61 -19.17 -15.81
CA SER A 4 -8.67 -18.14 -16.22
C SER A 4 -7.60 -18.04 -15.14
N SER A 5 -6.64 -18.96 -15.15
CA SER A 5 -5.43 -18.85 -14.35
C SER A 5 -4.61 -17.67 -14.87
N SER A 6 -4.66 -16.54 -14.17
CA SER A 6 -3.72 -15.45 -14.36
C SER A 6 -2.31 -16.02 -14.18
N LYS A 7 -1.57 -16.17 -15.28
CA LYS A 7 -0.17 -16.57 -15.26
C LYS A 7 0.60 -15.44 -14.57
N ILE A 8 1.04 -15.68 -13.34
CA ILE A 8 2.08 -14.86 -12.72
C ILE A 8 3.30 -14.97 -13.63
N ALA A 9 3.64 -13.87 -14.31
CA ALA A 9 4.83 -13.80 -15.13
C ALA A 9 6.05 -13.95 -14.22
N VAL A 10 6.81 -15.02 -14.40
CA VAL A 10 8.11 -15.19 -13.74
C VAL A 10 9.05 -14.14 -14.33
N ILE A 11 9.27 -13.04 -13.60
CA ILE A 11 10.13 -11.93 -14.02
C ILE A 11 11.57 -12.43 -14.08
N LYS A 12 12.20 -12.37 -15.25
CA LYS A 12 13.65 -12.56 -15.37
C LYS A 12 14.37 -11.31 -14.87
N SER A 13 15.49 -11.49 -14.18
CA SER A 13 16.31 -10.47 -13.49
C SER A 13 16.79 -9.25 -14.32
N SER A 14 16.41 -9.12 -15.60
CA SER A 14 16.95 -8.13 -16.54
C SER A 14 15.89 -7.41 -17.38
N GLU A 15 14.60 -7.70 -17.20
CA GLU A 15 13.53 -7.08 -17.99
C GLU A 15 13.08 -5.73 -17.39
N VAL A 16 13.02 -4.71 -18.24
CA VAL A 16 12.53 -3.37 -17.89
C VAL A 16 11.08 -3.25 -18.35
N PHE A 17 10.15 -3.14 -17.41
CA PHE A 17 8.73 -2.93 -17.70
C PHE A 17 8.39 -1.45 -17.59
N PRO A 18 7.87 -0.81 -18.66
CA PRO A 18 7.50 0.59 -18.62
C PRO A 18 6.26 0.81 -17.74
N LEU A 19 6.45 1.41 -16.57
CA LEU A 19 5.37 1.81 -15.66
C LEU A 19 4.93 3.24 -16.00
N HIS A 20 4.07 3.36 -16.99
CA HIS A 20 3.53 4.65 -17.45
C HIS A 20 2.68 5.42 -16.42
N ASN A 21 2.02 4.73 -15.49
CA ASN A 21 1.03 5.34 -14.59
C ASN A 21 1.53 5.54 -13.15
N ILE A 22 2.78 5.16 -12.86
CA ILE A 22 3.36 5.28 -11.51
C ILE A 22 4.57 6.20 -11.59
N SER A 23 4.54 7.32 -10.88
CA SER A 23 5.70 8.20 -10.78
C SER A 23 6.86 7.52 -10.01
N SER A 24 8.10 7.90 -10.32
CA SER A 24 9.29 7.37 -9.64
C SER A 24 9.25 7.52 -8.12
N MET A 25 8.68 8.64 -7.64
CA MET A 25 8.50 8.90 -6.21
C MET A 25 7.57 7.88 -5.54
N ILE A 26 6.44 7.57 -6.18
CA ILE A 26 5.48 6.58 -5.67
C ILE A 26 6.07 5.19 -5.73
N LEU A 27 6.74 4.83 -6.84
CA LEU A 27 7.42 3.54 -6.96
C LEU A 27 8.49 3.36 -5.89
N SER A 28 9.25 4.42 -5.57
CA SER A 28 10.24 4.40 -4.49
C SER A 28 9.61 4.05 -3.14
N LYS A 29 8.46 4.65 -2.81
CA LYS A 29 7.71 4.34 -1.58
C LYS A 29 7.18 2.90 -1.56
N VAL A 30 6.68 2.40 -2.69
CA VAL A 30 6.24 1.00 -2.80
C VAL A 30 7.41 0.04 -2.54
N VAL A 31 8.59 0.32 -3.12
CA VAL A 31 9.79 -0.48 -2.90
C VAL A 31 10.24 -0.44 -1.43
N GLU A 32 10.18 0.73 -0.79
CA GLU A 32 10.48 0.89 0.63
C GLU A 32 9.56 0.02 1.50
N TYR A 33 8.25 0.09 1.27
CA TYR A 33 7.26 -0.73 1.95
C TYR A 33 7.58 -2.23 1.83
N CYS A 34 7.79 -2.72 0.61
CA CYS A 34 8.10 -4.13 0.36
C CYS A 34 9.39 -4.58 1.07
N LYS A 35 10.46 -3.77 1.02
CA LYS A 35 11.71 -4.09 1.70
C LYS A 35 11.52 -4.22 3.20
N LYS A 36 10.82 -3.26 3.82
CA LYS A 36 10.59 -3.28 5.25
C LYS A 36 9.76 -4.48 5.70
N HIS A 37 8.75 -4.86 4.92
CA HIS A 37 7.91 -6.02 5.20
C HIS A 37 8.65 -7.35 5.04
N VAL A 38 9.61 -7.44 4.12
CA VAL A 38 10.48 -8.62 3.97
C VAL A 38 11.53 -8.70 5.09
N GLU A 39 12.03 -7.56 5.57
CA GLU A 39 13.00 -7.53 6.66
C GLU A 39 12.36 -7.87 8.00
N LEU A 40 11.23 -7.22 8.35
CA LEU A 40 10.60 -7.38 9.66
C LEU A 40 9.86 -8.72 9.81
N SER A 41 9.38 -9.30 8.71
CA SER A 41 8.76 -10.64 8.72
C SER A 41 9.74 -11.76 9.11
N LYS A 42 11.05 -11.56 8.92
CA LYS A 42 12.08 -12.53 9.36
C LYS A 42 12.27 -12.61 10.87
N TYR A 43 11.87 -11.56 11.59
CA TYR A 43 12.13 -11.42 13.02
C TYR A 43 10.85 -11.55 13.87
N GLU A 44 9.72 -11.97 13.28
CA GLU A 44 8.39 -12.02 13.95
C GLU A 44 8.04 -10.70 14.67
N ALA A 45 8.53 -9.59 14.13
CA ALA A 45 8.47 -8.27 14.74
C ALA A 45 7.16 -7.54 14.44
N GLU A 46 6.02 -8.19 14.71
CA GLU A 46 4.68 -7.69 14.35
C GLU A 46 4.39 -6.30 14.92
N VAL A 47 4.87 -6.02 16.13
CA VAL A 47 4.74 -4.70 16.77
C VAL A 47 5.46 -3.61 15.96
N HIS A 48 6.67 -3.91 15.47
CA HIS A 48 7.45 -2.96 14.68
C HIS A 48 6.86 -2.74 13.27
N LEU A 49 6.19 -3.76 12.71
CA LEU A 49 5.46 -3.63 11.45
C LEU A 49 4.30 -2.65 11.60
N LYS A 50 3.45 -2.82 12.62
CA LYS A 50 2.30 -1.92 12.86
C LYS A 50 2.74 -0.47 13.06
N SER A 51 3.82 -0.25 13.82
CA SER A 51 4.36 1.12 13.99
C SER A 51 4.89 1.70 12.69
N PHE A 52 5.59 0.89 11.87
CA PHE A 52 6.05 1.33 10.56
C PHE A 52 4.89 1.66 9.62
N ASP A 53 3.87 0.80 9.56
CA ASP A 53 2.68 1.00 8.72
C ASP A 53 1.96 2.30 9.07
N ALA A 54 1.76 2.55 10.37
CA ALA A 54 1.15 3.77 10.86
C ALA A 54 1.95 5.04 10.51
N GLU A 55 3.29 4.96 10.42
CA GLU A 55 4.12 6.07 9.96
C GLU A 55 4.15 6.19 8.43
N PHE A 56 4.14 5.06 7.73
CA PHE A 56 4.25 4.99 6.28
C PHE A 56 3.05 5.66 5.59
N VAL A 57 1.84 5.50 6.14
CA VAL A 57 0.60 6.09 5.59
C VAL A 57 0.37 7.55 5.99
N LYS A 58 1.22 8.13 6.86
CA LYS A 58 1.19 9.57 7.18
C LYS A 58 1.79 10.41 6.05
N VAL A 59 1.12 10.38 4.91
CA VAL A 59 1.43 11.17 3.73
C VAL A 59 0.22 12.05 3.39
N ASP A 60 0.40 13.00 2.48
CA ASP A 60 -0.71 13.77 1.95
C ASP A 60 -1.71 12.86 1.20
N GLU A 61 -2.98 13.27 1.15
CA GLU A 61 -4.07 12.52 0.49
C GLU A 61 -3.75 12.17 -0.96
N THR A 62 -3.12 13.09 -1.70
CA THR A 62 -2.77 12.85 -3.11
C THR A 62 -1.76 11.72 -3.23
N THR A 63 -0.76 11.67 -2.35
CA THR A 63 0.20 10.57 -2.28
C THR A 63 -0.47 9.28 -1.83
N LEU A 64 -1.39 9.33 -0.86
CA LEU A 64 -2.12 8.15 -0.38
C LEU A 64 -2.96 7.52 -1.50
N PHE A 65 -3.75 8.29 -2.25
CA PHE A 65 -4.51 7.78 -3.40
C PHE A 65 -3.61 7.22 -4.50
N LYS A 66 -2.46 7.85 -4.77
CA LYS A 66 -1.48 7.31 -5.71
C LYS A 66 -0.88 5.99 -5.23
N LEU A 67 -0.69 5.80 -3.92
CA LEU A 67 -0.25 4.54 -3.33
C LEU A 67 -1.34 3.46 -3.47
N VAL A 68 -2.61 3.77 -3.26
CA VAL A 68 -3.73 2.84 -3.50
C VAL A 68 -3.72 2.35 -4.96
N LEU A 69 -3.62 3.28 -5.92
CA LEU A 69 -3.58 2.94 -7.34
C LEU A 69 -2.35 2.10 -7.70
N ALA A 70 -1.18 2.45 -7.16
CA ALA A 70 0.05 1.70 -7.40
C ALA A 70 0.00 0.29 -6.80
N ALA A 71 -0.54 0.14 -5.58
CA ALA A 71 -0.70 -1.14 -4.89
C ALA A 71 -1.65 -2.06 -5.66
N ASN A 72 -2.78 -1.52 -6.16
CA ASN A 72 -3.71 -2.25 -7.01
C ASN A 72 -3.07 -2.66 -8.35
N TYR A 73 -2.34 -1.74 -9.00
CA TYR A 73 -1.70 -2.01 -10.29
C TYR A 73 -0.59 -3.08 -10.18
N LEU A 74 0.19 -3.05 -9.10
CA LEU A 74 1.28 -3.99 -8.84
C LEU A 74 0.84 -5.25 -8.08
N ASN A 75 -0.45 -5.35 -7.73
CA ASN A 75 -1.06 -6.44 -6.98
C ASN A 75 -0.35 -6.74 -5.65
N ILE A 76 -0.12 -5.70 -4.84
CA ILE A 76 0.51 -5.79 -3.52
C ILE A 76 -0.59 -5.73 -2.45
N GLU A 77 -1.12 -6.89 -2.09
CA GLU A 77 -2.31 -7.02 -1.22
C GLU A 77 -2.15 -6.29 0.13
N GLY A 78 -1.04 -6.49 0.85
CA GLY A 78 -0.83 -5.84 2.15
C GLY A 78 -0.78 -4.31 2.08
N LEU A 79 -0.19 -3.76 1.01
CA LEU A 79 -0.16 -2.31 0.81
C LEU A 79 -1.54 -1.77 0.43
N LEU A 80 -2.28 -2.53 -0.38
CA LEU A 80 -3.64 -2.17 -0.78
C LEU A 80 -4.58 -2.16 0.43
N GLU A 81 -4.52 -3.18 1.28
CA GLU A 81 -5.32 -3.26 2.50
C GLU A 81 -5.00 -2.11 3.46
N LEU A 82 -3.72 -1.88 3.75
CA LEU A 82 -3.27 -0.80 4.61
C LEU A 82 -3.75 0.58 4.15
N THR A 83 -3.61 0.87 2.85
CA THR A 83 -4.00 2.17 2.30
C THR A 83 -5.52 2.34 2.22
N CYS A 84 -6.27 1.29 1.88
CA CYS A 84 -7.74 1.30 1.91
C CYS A 84 -8.28 1.50 3.34
N GLN A 85 -7.69 0.83 4.33
CA GLN A 85 -8.07 1.00 5.73
C GLN A 85 -7.83 2.43 6.19
N THR A 86 -6.66 3.00 5.86
CA THR A 86 -6.35 4.40 6.20
C THR A 86 -7.38 5.37 5.60
N VAL A 87 -7.77 5.17 4.34
CA VAL A 87 -8.82 5.99 3.70
C VAL A 87 -10.16 5.81 4.42
N ALA A 88 -10.52 4.59 4.82
CA ALA A 88 -11.76 4.32 5.56
C ALA A 88 -11.76 4.99 6.94
N ASP A 89 -10.63 4.97 7.65
CA ASP A 89 -10.47 5.61 8.96
C ASP A 89 -10.61 7.13 8.84
N MET A 90 -9.99 7.74 7.83
CA MET A 90 -10.17 9.17 7.53
C MET A 90 -11.64 9.52 7.29
N MET A 91 -12.40 8.67 6.59
CA MET A 91 -13.84 8.90 6.36
C MET A 91 -14.68 8.81 7.63
N ASN A 92 -14.31 7.93 8.57
CA ASN A 92 -15.00 7.80 9.86
C ASN A 92 -14.70 8.96 10.81
N ASP A 93 -13.48 9.51 10.79
CA ASP A 93 -13.09 10.62 11.68
C ASP A 93 -13.89 11.90 11.39
N TYR A 94 -14.30 12.16 10.14
CA TYR A 94 -15.20 13.28 9.82
C TYR A 94 -16.63 13.13 10.38
N THR A 95 -17.04 11.93 10.82
CA THR A 95 -18.40 11.67 11.31
C THR A 95 -18.55 11.71 12.82
N CYS A 96 -17.45 11.77 13.59
CA CYS A 96 -17.49 11.72 15.05
C CYS A 96 -17.30 13.08 15.75
N GLU A 97 -16.85 14.14 15.07
CA GLU A 97 -16.57 15.43 15.72
C GLU A 97 -17.77 16.39 15.83
N GLU A 98 -18.96 16.07 15.27
CA GLU A 98 -20.08 17.03 15.21
C GLU A 98 -21.23 16.80 16.22
N GLU A 99 -21.18 15.80 17.10
CA GLU A 99 -22.28 15.52 18.07
C GLU A 99 -21.97 15.73 19.57
N GLU A 100 -20.82 16.29 19.97
CA GLU A 100 -20.54 16.63 21.39
C GLU A 100 -20.66 18.14 21.74
N ALA A 101 -21.43 18.90 20.97
CA ALA A 101 -21.70 20.32 21.27
C ALA A 101 -23.18 20.72 21.14
N ALA A 102 -24.08 20.03 21.86
CA ALA A 102 -25.47 20.48 22.07
C ALA A 102 -25.95 20.23 23.50
#